data_AF-A0A523UJK8-F1
#
_entry.id   AF-A0A523UJK8-F1
#
_cell.length_a   1.000
_cell.length_b   1.000
_cell.length_c   1.000
_cell.angle_alpha   90.00
_cell.angle_beta   90.00
_cell.angle_gamma   90.00
#
_symmetry.space_group_name_H-M   'P 1'
#
loop_
_entity.id
_entity.type
_entity.pdbx_description
1 polymer ?
#
loop_
_entity_poly.entity_id
_entity_poly.type
_entity_poly.pdbx_seq_one_letter_code
_entity_poly.pdbx_strand_id
1 'polypeptide(L)' 'MVKIRLRRMGRRNKPFYRVVVADSRSPRDGK' A
#
# COMPACT_ATOMS: atom_id res chain seq x y z
N MET A 1 9.71 10.49 6.17
CA MET A 1 10.03 10.80 4.76
C MET A 1 8.95 10.18 3.90
N VAL A 2 8.34 10.97 3.03
CA VAL A 2 7.28 10.51 2.13
C VAL A 2 7.87 9.57 1.09
N LYS A 3 7.27 8.38 0.94
CA LYS A 3 7.69 7.36 -0.02
C LYS A 3 6.51 6.96 -0.90
N ILE A 4 6.80 6.70 -2.17
CA ILE A 4 5.85 6.06 -3.08
C ILE A 4 5.83 4.56 -2.76
N ARG A 5 4.66 4.01 -2.46
CA ARG A 5 4.47 2.63 -2.03
C ARG A 5 3.33 1.99 -2.82
N LEU A 6 3.35 0.66 -2.90
CA LEU A 6 2.25 -0.13 -3.44
C LEU A 6 1.41 -0.70 -2.29
N ARG A 7 0.14 -0.29 -2.23
CA ARG A 7 -0.85 -0.88 -1.31
C ARG A 7 -1.43 -2.12 -1.96
N ARG A 8 -1.33 -3.28 -1.29
CA ARG A 8 -1.89 -4.54 -1.78
C ARG A 8 -3.37 -4.57 -1.40
N MET A 9 -4.20 -4.82 -2.40
CA MET A 9 -5.64 -4.93 -2.26
C MET A 9 -6.11 -6.15 -3.06
N GLY A 10 -7.40 -6.49 -2.95
CA GLY A 10 -7.99 -7.61 -3.70
C GLY A 10 -8.20 -8.85 -2.84
N ARG A 11 -8.36 -10.00 -3.51
CA ARG A 11 -8.70 -11.27 -2.86
C ARG A 11 -7.53 -12.24 -2.93
N ARG A 12 -7.59 -13.31 -2.15
CA ARG A 12 -6.64 -14.43 -2.26
C ARG A 12 -6.64 -14.95 -3.71
N ASN A 13 -5.46 -15.13 -4.28
CA ASN A 13 -5.22 -15.48 -5.69
C ASN A 13 -5.63 -14.44 -6.76
N LYS A 14 -6.07 -13.23 -6.37
CA LYS A 14 -6.30 -12.09 -7.27
C LYS A 14 -5.91 -10.76 -6.60
N PRO A 15 -4.61 -10.50 -6.35
CA PRO A 15 -4.16 -9.24 -5.79
C PRO A 15 -4.15 -8.13 -6.86
N PHE A 16 -4.54 -6.92 -6.48
CA PHE A 16 -4.31 -5.70 -7.22
C PHE A 16 -3.52 -4.70 -6.36
N TYR A 17 -2.78 -3.81 -7.00
CA TYR A 17 -1.92 -2.85 -6.31
C TYR A 17 -2.34 -1.43 -6.67
N ARG A 18 -2.40 -0.54 -5.67
CA ARG A 18 -2.57 0.92 -5.88
C ARG A 18 -1.29 1.64 -5.50
N VAL A 19 -0.89 2.61 -6.32
CA VAL A 19 0.20 3.53 -6.00
C VAL A 19 -0.31 4.50 -4.94
N VAL A 20 0.38 4.57 -3.81
CA VAL A 20 0.05 5.43 -2.68
C VAL A 20 1.29 6.20 -2.27
N VAL A 21 1.12 7.50 -2.03
CA VAL A 21 2.16 8.35 -1.47
C VAL A 21 1.91 8.43 0.04
N ALA A 22 2.78 7.83 0.84
CA ALA A 22 2.61 7.74 2.29
C ALA A 22 3.94 7.95 3.02
N ASP A 23 3.90 8.45 4.25
CA ASP A 23 5.11 8.53 5.04
C ASP A 23 5.66 7.13 5.34
N SER A 24 6.99 7.02 5.37
CA SER A 24 7.75 5.85 5.81
C SER A 24 7.22 5.17 7.09
N ARG A 25 6.72 5.95 8.05
CA ARG A 25 6.25 5.46 9.36
C ARG A 25 4.83 4.92 9.33
N SER A 26 4.09 5.15 8.23
CA SER A 26 2.72 4.69 8.09
C SER A 26 2.66 3.17 7.80
N PRO A 27 1.72 2.42 8.39
CA PRO A 27 1.54 0.99 8.11
C PRO A 27 1.09 0.75 6.66
N ARG A 28 1.49 -0.39 6.08
CA ARG A 28 1.36 -0.68 4.64
C ARG A 28 -0.09 -0.72 4.14
N ASP A 29 -1.00 -1.19 4.97
CA ASP A 29 -2.43 -1.35 4.61
C ASP A 29 -3.33 -0.27 5.24
N GLY A 30 -2.75 0.65 6.01
CA GLY A 30 -3.43 1.83 6.56
C GLY A 30 -4.60 1.50 7.47
N LYS A 31 -4.31 1.03 8.69
CA LYS A 31 -5.27 0.47 9.66
C LYS A 31 -6.00 -0.77 9.17
#